data_AF-A0A7G4RE56-F1
#
_entry.id   AF-A0A7G4RE56-F1
#
_cell.length_a   1.000
_cell.length_b   1.000
_cell.length_c   1.000
_cell.angle_alpha   90.00
_cell.angle_beta   90.00
_cell.angle_gamma   90.00
#
_symmetry.space_group_name_H-M   'P 1'
#
loop_
_entity.id
_entity.type
_entity.pdbx_description
1 polymer ?
#
loop_
_entity_poly.entity_id
_entity_poly.type
_entity_poly.pdbx_seq_one_letter_code
_entity_poly.pdbx_strand_id
1 'polypeptide(L)'
;MMWFKVSLYVEFMYIWIKIKLLVVIKYFFMFKDSVDKNINSIPRKENYVLDYPNENDLSDFLHYVKHDDAMAEIYFKNNEVLEDETIQLFKNQGKFIHKSDNKINQRCDLMLVLRDHGKVIGFIELRLTKNSKMMPQLFSLFIDEPYRRKGLANLMMVHALDFFVHSGQKDMTVSPTAESLTVYNKFAFYPPEFDDNGLKNWFEKKEDERLDILQNEPSEFLMMDLRNPSCRETFEFHRKKAVQNFVKFDISPLLKDDLKTDVFEWRKKATTPPSLANNDLGVLSILDDKKKRKAEKIEQESFPDQDNNPLNNS
;
A
#
# COMPACT_ATOMS: atom_id res chain seq x y z
N MET A 1 17.84 16.86 -68.29
CA MET A 1 17.58 17.69 -67.09
C MET A 1 16.09 17.88 -66.76
N MET A 2 15.18 17.04 -67.27
CA MET A 2 13.71 17.20 -67.11
C MET A 2 13.08 16.12 -66.20
N TRP A 3 13.75 14.99 -65.98
CA TRP A 3 13.27 13.86 -65.18
C TRP A 3 13.39 14.05 -63.66
N PHE A 4 14.37 14.84 -63.19
CA PHE A 4 14.58 15.10 -61.75
C PHE A 4 13.48 15.97 -61.12
N LYS A 5 12.85 16.87 -61.88
CA LYS A 5 11.77 17.74 -61.37
C LYS A 5 10.44 17.00 -61.17
N VAL A 6 10.17 15.96 -61.96
CA VAL A 6 8.95 15.15 -61.84
C VAL A 6 9.04 14.24 -60.61
N SER A 7 10.21 13.67 -60.33
CA SER A 7 10.43 12.79 -59.17
C SER A 7 10.20 13.50 -57.83
N LEU A 8 10.73 14.71 -57.68
CA LEU A 8 10.51 15.50 -56.45
C LEU A 8 9.02 15.84 -56.27
N TYR A 9 8.31 16.19 -57.34
CA TYR A 9 6.90 16.57 -57.24
C TYR A 9 6.02 15.39 -56.79
N VAL A 10 6.33 14.17 -57.23
CA VAL A 10 5.62 12.95 -56.82
C VAL A 10 5.89 12.61 -55.35
N GLU A 11 7.13 12.74 -54.86
CA GLU A 11 7.45 12.52 -53.45
C GLU A 11 6.77 13.55 -52.53
N PHE A 12 6.76 14.82 -52.92
CA PHE A 12 6.04 15.86 -52.16
C PHE A 12 4.53 15.62 -52.13
N MET A 13 3.93 15.17 -53.24
CA MET A 13 2.51 14.78 -53.25
C MET A 13 2.23 13.60 -52.32
N TYR A 14 3.11 12.60 -52.30
CA TYR A 14 2.96 11.41 -51.45
C TYR A 14 3.05 11.75 -49.96
N ILE A 15 4.00 12.60 -49.57
CA ILE A 15 4.14 13.11 -48.20
C ILE A 15 2.89 13.91 -47.80
N TRP A 16 2.39 14.77 -48.69
CA TRP A 16 1.22 15.59 -48.40
C TRP A 16 -0.06 14.77 -48.24
N ILE A 17 -0.24 13.72 -49.05
CA ILE A 17 -1.35 12.76 -48.90
C ILE A 17 -1.24 12.00 -47.57
N LYS A 18 -0.04 11.54 -47.18
CA LYS A 18 0.17 10.87 -45.89
C LYS A 18 -0.16 11.77 -44.70
N ILE A 19 0.25 13.04 -44.75
CA ILE A 19 -0.06 14.01 -43.68
C ILE A 19 -1.58 14.24 -43.61
N LYS A 20 -2.26 14.42 -44.75
CA LYS A 20 -3.72 14.56 -44.77
C LYS A 20 -4.44 13.33 -44.24
N LEU A 21 -3.96 12.13 -44.58
CA LEU A 21 -4.54 10.87 -44.11
C LEU A 21 -4.35 10.73 -42.59
N LEU A 22 -3.18 11.07 -42.05
CA LEU A 22 -2.92 11.08 -40.60
C LEU A 22 -3.81 12.08 -39.87
N VAL A 23 -4.03 13.27 -40.44
CA VAL A 23 -4.95 14.26 -39.88
C VAL A 23 -6.38 13.74 -39.90
N VAL A 24 -6.86 13.15 -41.01
CA VAL A 24 -8.20 12.59 -41.10
C VAL A 24 -8.40 11.42 -40.14
N ILE A 25 -7.41 10.53 -39.99
CA ILE A 25 -7.45 9.43 -39.02
C ILE A 25 -7.50 9.98 -37.59
N LYS A 26 -6.69 10.98 -37.25
CA LYS A 26 -6.70 11.62 -35.93
C LYS A 26 -8.05 12.28 -35.63
N TYR A 27 -8.65 12.97 -36.59
CA TYR A 27 -10.00 13.53 -36.46
C TYR A 27 -11.06 12.45 -36.38
N PHE A 28 -10.95 11.36 -37.14
CA PHE A 28 -11.89 10.24 -37.10
C PHE A 28 -11.89 9.53 -35.74
N PHE A 29 -10.71 9.33 -35.13
CA PHE A 29 -10.62 8.82 -33.75
C PHE A 29 -11.16 9.83 -32.73
N MET A 30 -10.86 11.13 -32.87
CA MET A 30 -11.43 12.18 -32.02
C MET A 30 -12.97 12.24 -32.08
N PHE A 31 -13.57 12.02 -33.25
CA PHE A 31 -15.02 12.05 -33.43
C PHE A 31 -15.70 10.72 -33.05
N LYS A 32 -15.00 9.58 -33.16
CA LYS A 32 -15.53 8.31 -32.65
C LYS A 32 -15.66 8.34 -31.12
N ASP A 33 -14.75 9.02 -30.42
CA ASP A 33 -14.82 9.22 -28.97
C ASP A 33 -15.88 10.25 -28.52
N SER A 34 -16.50 10.99 -29.47
CA SER A 34 -17.51 12.02 -29.16
C SER A 34 -18.95 11.59 -29.44
N VAL A 35 -19.20 10.48 -30.15
CA VAL A 35 -20.56 10.08 -30.57
C VAL A 35 -21.24 9.10 -29.60
N ASP A 36 -20.49 8.41 -28.73
CA ASP A 36 -21.08 7.51 -27.71
C ASP A 36 -21.33 8.17 -26.34
N LYS A 37 -21.12 9.49 -26.19
CA LYS A 37 -21.27 10.22 -24.92
C LYS A 37 -22.66 10.87 -24.69
N ASN A 38 -23.69 10.43 -25.41
CA ASN A 38 -25.07 10.90 -25.22
C ASN A 38 -26.03 9.82 -24.73
N ILE A 39 -25.56 8.95 -23.83
CA ILE A 39 -26.46 8.30 -22.88
C ILE A 39 -26.44 9.18 -21.63
N ASN A 40 -27.61 9.73 -21.26
CA ASN A 40 -27.83 10.46 -20.01
C ASN A 40 -27.42 9.60 -18.80
N SER A 41 -26.13 9.57 -18.46
CA SER A 41 -25.66 9.06 -17.19
C SER A 41 -25.83 10.19 -16.19
N ILE A 42 -26.86 10.07 -15.35
CA ILE A 42 -26.91 10.79 -14.07
C ILE A 42 -25.50 10.67 -13.45
N PRO A 43 -24.84 11.76 -13.02
CA PRO A 43 -23.51 11.67 -12.41
C PRO A 43 -23.59 10.66 -11.28
N ARG A 44 -22.96 9.50 -11.47
CA ARG A 44 -22.96 8.46 -10.44
C ARG A 44 -22.24 9.09 -9.26
N LYS A 45 -22.91 9.14 -8.10
CA LYS A 45 -22.34 9.72 -6.90
C LYS A 45 -21.15 8.84 -6.49
N GLU A 46 -19.94 9.31 -6.79
CA GLU A 46 -18.69 8.65 -6.44
C GLU A 46 -18.68 8.36 -4.94
N ASN A 47 -18.31 7.14 -4.58
CA ASN A 47 -18.24 6.68 -3.20
C ASN A 47 -16.88 6.04 -2.94
N TYR A 48 -15.88 6.89 -2.79
CA TYR A 48 -14.51 6.45 -2.57
C TYR A 48 -14.30 5.94 -1.15
N VAL A 49 -13.75 4.74 -1.02
CA VAL A 49 -13.38 4.13 0.27
C VAL A 49 -11.93 3.66 0.20
N LEU A 50 -11.09 4.15 1.11
CA LEU A 50 -9.73 3.66 1.30
C LEU A 50 -9.75 2.55 2.36
N ASP A 51 -9.21 1.39 2.02
CA ASP A 51 -9.24 0.20 2.87
C ASP A 51 -8.02 -0.72 2.62
N TYR A 52 -7.95 -1.82 3.34
CA TYR A 52 -7.10 -2.96 3.03
C TYR A 52 -7.70 -3.83 1.91
N PRO A 53 -6.85 -4.49 1.09
CA PRO A 53 -7.31 -5.55 0.21
C PRO A 53 -7.79 -6.77 1.02
N ASN A 54 -8.53 -7.65 0.36
CA ASN A 54 -8.90 -8.98 0.83
C ASN A 54 -8.74 -9.99 -0.32
N GLU A 55 -8.89 -11.28 -0.03
CA GLU A 55 -8.67 -12.35 -1.02
C GLU A 55 -9.52 -12.20 -2.29
N ASN A 56 -10.73 -11.64 -2.20
CA ASN A 56 -11.61 -11.47 -3.36
C ASN A 56 -11.09 -10.39 -4.34
N ASP A 57 -10.24 -9.48 -3.87
CA ASP A 57 -9.68 -8.42 -4.70
C ASP A 57 -8.54 -8.91 -5.60
N LEU A 58 -8.01 -10.11 -5.37
CA LEU A 58 -6.86 -10.64 -6.11
C LEU A 58 -7.16 -10.75 -7.61
N SER A 59 -8.39 -11.08 -7.99
CA SER A 59 -8.79 -11.18 -9.40
C SER A 59 -8.78 -9.80 -10.08
N ASP A 60 -9.31 -8.78 -9.43
CA ASP A 60 -9.31 -7.40 -9.95
C ASP A 60 -7.88 -6.87 -10.04
N PHE A 61 -7.06 -7.14 -9.01
CA PHE A 61 -5.64 -6.80 -9.02
C PHE A 61 -4.88 -7.44 -10.18
N LEU A 62 -5.04 -8.76 -10.38
CA LEU A 62 -4.42 -9.48 -11.49
C LEU A 62 -4.88 -8.95 -12.85
N HIS A 63 -6.14 -8.52 -12.97
CA HIS A 63 -6.61 -7.87 -14.17
C HIS A 63 -5.83 -6.58 -14.44
N TYR A 64 -5.68 -5.69 -13.47
CA TYR A 64 -4.92 -4.45 -13.65
C TYR A 64 -3.45 -4.70 -13.96
N VAL A 65 -2.78 -5.56 -13.18
CA VAL A 65 -1.35 -5.86 -13.36
C VAL A 65 -1.06 -6.46 -14.74
N LYS A 66 -1.95 -7.29 -15.29
CA LYS A 66 -1.75 -7.89 -16.63
C LYS A 66 -1.98 -6.92 -17.79
N HIS A 67 -2.72 -5.83 -17.58
CA HIS A 67 -3.05 -4.86 -18.62
C HIS A 67 -2.19 -3.60 -18.56
N ASP A 68 -1.26 -3.51 -17.61
CA ASP A 68 -0.29 -2.43 -17.46
C ASP A 68 1.12 -3.02 -17.49
N ASP A 69 1.85 -2.80 -18.59
CA ASP A 69 3.16 -3.41 -18.84
C ASP A 69 4.17 -3.11 -17.71
N ALA A 70 4.14 -1.89 -17.16
CA ALA A 70 5.02 -1.50 -16.07
C ALA A 70 4.68 -2.24 -14.76
N MET A 71 3.40 -2.46 -14.48
CA MET A 71 2.99 -3.28 -13.33
C MET A 71 3.31 -4.76 -13.55
N ALA A 72 3.13 -5.27 -14.77
CA ALA A 72 3.45 -6.65 -15.10
C ALA A 72 4.94 -6.97 -14.85
N GLU A 73 5.84 -6.07 -15.24
CA GLU A 73 7.28 -6.20 -15.01
C GLU A 73 7.65 -6.29 -13.53
N ILE A 74 6.93 -5.55 -12.67
CA ILE A 74 7.21 -5.49 -11.23
C ILE A 74 6.66 -6.72 -10.48
N TYR A 75 5.49 -7.23 -10.88
CA TYR A 75 4.75 -8.24 -10.12
C TYR A 75 4.87 -9.67 -10.66
N PHE A 76 5.25 -9.84 -11.92
CA PHE A 76 5.39 -11.17 -12.51
C PHE A 76 6.86 -11.58 -12.65
N LYS A 77 7.13 -12.82 -12.23
CA LYS A 77 8.36 -13.51 -12.63
C LYS A 77 8.29 -13.89 -14.12
N ASN A 78 9.41 -14.28 -14.70
CA ASN A 78 9.59 -14.66 -16.13
C ASN A 78 8.53 -15.63 -16.73
N ASN A 79 7.68 -16.27 -15.92
CA ASN A 79 6.61 -17.18 -16.35
C ASN A 79 5.19 -16.63 -16.06
N GLU A 80 5.01 -15.31 -15.88
CA GLU A 80 3.72 -14.68 -15.52
C GLU A 80 3.11 -15.18 -14.20
N VAL A 81 3.95 -15.72 -13.31
CA VAL A 81 3.55 -16.17 -11.98
C VAL A 81 3.70 -15.00 -11.02
N LEU A 82 2.60 -14.64 -10.35
CA LEU A 82 2.57 -13.59 -9.34
C LEU A 82 3.49 -13.98 -8.16
N GLU A 83 4.23 -13.01 -7.62
CA GLU A 83 5.07 -13.26 -6.46
C GLU A 83 4.26 -13.71 -5.22
N ASP A 84 4.80 -14.71 -4.49
CA ASP A 84 4.15 -15.24 -3.29
C ASP A 84 3.91 -14.16 -2.22
N GLU A 85 4.81 -13.19 -2.10
CA GLU A 85 4.70 -12.07 -1.16
C GLU A 85 3.42 -11.25 -1.42
N THR A 86 3.12 -10.97 -2.69
CA THR A 86 1.89 -10.27 -3.08
C THR A 86 0.66 -11.11 -2.78
N ILE A 87 0.66 -12.41 -3.07
CA ILE A 87 -0.45 -13.30 -2.70
C ILE A 87 -0.68 -13.29 -1.18
N GLN A 88 0.39 -13.30 -0.39
CA GLN A 88 0.29 -13.22 1.07
C GLN A 88 -0.28 -11.88 1.54
N LEU A 89 -0.05 -10.76 0.84
CA LEU A 89 -0.71 -9.49 1.16
C LEU A 89 -2.22 -9.61 1.04
N PHE A 90 -2.76 -10.16 -0.05
CA PHE A 90 -4.21 -10.34 -0.21
C PHE A 90 -4.82 -11.28 0.85
N LYS A 91 -4.13 -12.37 1.18
CA LYS A 91 -4.56 -13.31 2.24
C LYS A 91 -4.55 -12.69 3.64
N ASN A 92 -3.59 -11.81 3.91
CA ASN A 92 -3.40 -11.21 5.23
C ASN A 92 -3.93 -9.77 5.30
N GLN A 93 -4.99 -9.46 4.55
CA GLN A 93 -5.66 -8.15 4.56
C GLN A 93 -4.69 -6.98 4.36
N GLY A 94 -3.83 -7.08 3.36
CA GLY A 94 -2.83 -6.08 3.00
C GLY A 94 -1.68 -5.93 3.98
N LYS A 95 -1.53 -6.80 4.98
CA LYS A 95 -0.50 -6.67 6.03
C LYS A 95 0.37 -7.91 6.08
N PHE A 96 1.64 -7.80 5.69
CA PHE A 96 2.56 -8.93 5.71
C PHE A 96 3.87 -8.58 6.42
N ILE A 97 3.99 -9.04 7.68
CA ILE A 97 5.22 -8.90 8.47
C ILE A 97 6.07 -10.15 8.29
N HIS A 98 7.23 -9.95 7.66
CA HIS A 98 8.24 -10.98 7.43
C HIS A 98 8.92 -11.38 8.74
N LYS A 99 8.95 -12.68 9.01
CA LYS A 99 9.72 -13.24 10.12
C LYS A 99 11.15 -13.46 9.65
N SER A 100 12.11 -12.77 10.25
CA SER A 100 13.53 -13.10 10.09
C SER A 100 13.90 -14.29 10.98
N ASP A 101 14.86 -15.10 10.53
CA ASP A 101 15.45 -16.22 11.29
C ASP A 101 15.92 -15.82 12.70
N ASN A 102 16.19 -14.53 12.91
CA ASN A 102 16.62 -13.96 14.19
C ASN A 102 15.47 -13.40 15.07
N LYS A 103 14.20 -13.76 14.81
CA LYS A 103 12.98 -13.36 15.55
C LYS A 103 12.66 -11.85 15.59
N ILE A 104 13.51 -10.99 15.02
CA ILE A 104 13.23 -9.56 14.91
C ILE A 104 12.48 -9.34 13.59
N ASN A 105 11.25 -8.80 13.68
CA ASN A 105 10.47 -8.40 12.51
C ASN A 105 11.17 -7.20 11.85
N GLN A 106 11.94 -7.45 10.79
CA GLN A 106 12.75 -6.41 10.14
C GLN A 106 12.14 -5.91 8.83
N ARG A 107 11.14 -6.58 8.26
CA ARG A 107 10.46 -6.13 7.04
C ARG A 107 8.94 -6.28 7.20
N CYS A 108 8.21 -5.27 6.74
CA CYS A 108 6.76 -5.24 6.69
C CYS A 108 6.34 -4.75 5.31
N ASP A 109 5.60 -5.59 4.60
CA ASP A 109 4.94 -5.19 3.37
C ASP A 109 3.49 -4.82 3.70
N LEU A 110 3.01 -3.77 3.05
CA LEU A 110 1.71 -3.18 3.30
C LEU A 110 1.06 -2.79 1.97
N MET A 111 -0.20 -3.16 1.78
CA MET A 111 -0.98 -2.73 0.62
C MET A 111 -2.30 -2.10 1.07
N LEU A 112 -2.64 -0.96 0.47
CA LEU A 112 -3.95 -0.34 0.59
C LEU A 112 -4.64 -0.36 -0.78
N VAL A 113 -5.97 -0.46 -0.78
CA VAL A 113 -6.80 -0.35 -1.98
C VAL A 113 -7.76 0.81 -1.86
N LEU A 114 -8.01 1.46 -2.99
CA LEU A 114 -9.06 2.45 -3.13
C LEU A 114 -10.22 1.81 -3.89
N ARG A 115 -11.43 1.99 -3.35
CA ARG A 115 -12.65 1.44 -3.94
C ARG A 115 -13.58 2.55 -4.40
N ASP A 116 -14.31 2.31 -5.49
CA ASP A 116 -15.52 3.06 -5.82
C ASP A 116 -16.68 2.07 -5.95
N HIS A 117 -17.75 2.32 -5.19
CA HIS A 117 -18.91 1.40 -5.11
C HIS A 117 -18.53 -0.08 -4.82
N GLY A 118 -17.50 -0.29 -3.99
CA GLY A 118 -17.02 -1.61 -3.59
C GLY A 118 -15.99 -2.26 -4.54
N LYS A 119 -15.88 -1.78 -5.79
CA LYS A 119 -14.88 -2.27 -6.75
C LYS A 119 -13.53 -1.61 -6.50
N VAL A 120 -12.43 -2.36 -6.57
CA VAL A 120 -11.07 -1.81 -6.52
C VAL A 120 -10.80 -0.98 -7.78
N ILE A 121 -10.39 0.26 -7.60
CA ILE A 121 -10.05 1.22 -8.67
C ILE A 121 -8.59 1.70 -8.57
N GLY A 122 -7.85 1.26 -7.57
CA GLY A 122 -6.46 1.63 -7.35
C GLY A 122 -5.87 0.92 -6.14
N PHE A 123 -4.54 0.85 -6.09
CA PHE A 123 -3.80 0.28 -4.97
C PHE A 123 -2.45 0.99 -4.78
N ILE A 124 -1.92 0.91 -3.57
CA ILE A 124 -0.59 1.42 -3.21
C ILE A 124 0.08 0.40 -2.30
N GLU A 125 1.33 0.03 -2.61
CA GLU A 125 2.13 -0.92 -1.84
C GLU A 125 3.37 -0.24 -1.26
N LEU A 126 3.63 -0.47 0.03
CA LEU A 126 4.83 -0.07 0.74
C LEU A 126 5.59 -1.31 1.23
N ARG A 127 6.91 -1.28 1.12
CA ARG A 127 7.82 -2.26 1.71
C ARG A 127 8.71 -1.53 2.72
N LEU A 128 8.37 -1.63 4.00
CA LEU A 128 9.06 -0.93 5.08
C LEU A 128 10.04 -1.87 5.77
N THR A 129 11.21 -1.37 6.19
CA THR A 129 12.22 -2.22 6.83
C THR A 129 13.01 -1.52 7.92
N LYS A 130 13.32 -2.23 9.02
CA LYS A 130 14.26 -1.81 10.07
C LYS A 130 15.67 -2.38 9.84
N ASN A 131 15.89 -3.12 8.74
CA ASN A 131 17.20 -3.65 8.38
C ASN A 131 18.03 -2.56 7.70
N SER A 132 19.17 -2.19 8.28
CA SER A 132 20.05 -1.16 7.71
C SER A 132 20.67 -1.50 6.35
N LYS A 133 20.60 -2.76 5.92
CA LYS A 133 21.06 -3.22 4.60
C LYS A 133 19.99 -3.10 3.51
N MET A 134 18.75 -2.78 3.86
CA MET A 134 17.63 -2.65 2.95
C MET A 134 17.05 -1.25 3.07
N MET A 135 16.62 -0.67 1.96
CA MET A 135 15.91 0.61 1.99
C MET A 135 14.39 0.38 1.96
N PRO A 136 13.60 1.16 2.72
CA PRO A 136 12.16 1.21 2.54
C PRO A 136 11.80 1.64 1.12
N GLN A 137 10.72 1.08 0.57
CA GLN A 137 10.29 1.35 -0.79
C GLN A 137 8.79 1.68 -0.83
N LEU A 138 8.44 2.68 -1.63
CA LEU A 138 7.12 2.77 -2.23
C LEU A 138 7.14 1.84 -3.45
N PHE A 139 6.61 0.63 -3.28
CA PHE A 139 6.80 -0.45 -4.24
C PHE A 139 5.92 -0.29 -5.48
N SER A 140 4.67 0.14 -5.29
CA SER A 140 3.77 0.40 -6.41
C SER A 140 2.70 1.44 -6.04
N LEU A 141 2.22 2.15 -7.07
CA LEU A 141 1.05 3.01 -7.00
C LEU A 141 0.32 2.90 -8.32
N PHE A 142 -0.95 2.51 -8.25
CA PHE A 142 -1.80 2.34 -9.43
C PHE A 142 -3.17 2.98 -9.20
N ILE A 143 -3.67 3.66 -10.23
CA ILE A 143 -5.05 4.15 -10.33
C ILE A 143 -5.56 3.78 -11.72
N ASP A 144 -6.73 3.15 -11.78
CA ASP A 144 -7.40 2.80 -13.03
C ASP A 144 -7.66 4.06 -13.89
N GLU A 145 -7.44 3.94 -15.20
CA GLU A 145 -7.42 5.07 -16.14
C GLU A 145 -8.61 6.03 -16.04
N PRO A 146 -9.87 5.55 -15.94
CA PRO A 146 -11.05 6.42 -15.82
C PRO A 146 -11.09 7.27 -14.54
N TYR A 147 -10.27 6.91 -13.54
CA TYR A 147 -10.20 7.57 -12.24
C TYR A 147 -8.93 8.42 -12.07
N ARG A 148 -8.00 8.40 -13.05
CA ARG A 148 -6.81 9.25 -13.05
C ARG A 148 -7.21 10.74 -13.14
N ARG A 149 -6.28 11.62 -12.73
CA ARG A 149 -6.46 13.10 -12.70
C ARG A 149 -7.57 13.62 -11.77
N LYS A 150 -8.13 12.78 -10.89
CA LYS A 150 -9.09 13.18 -9.84
C LYS A 150 -8.45 13.43 -8.47
N GLY A 151 -7.12 13.47 -8.38
CA GLY A 151 -6.40 13.64 -7.11
C GLY A 151 -6.32 12.39 -6.23
N LEU A 152 -6.85 11.24 -6.67
CA LEU A 152 -6.89 9.98 -5.91
C LEU A 152 -5.49 9.44 -5.58
N ALA A 153 -4.54 9.56 -6.50
CA ALA A 153 -3.15 9.19 -6.25
C ALA A 153 -2.53 9.99 -5.08
N ASN A 154 -2.82 11.29 -4.99
CA ASN A 154 -2.33 12.12 -3.89
C ASN A 154 -2.96 11.70 -2.56
N LEU A 155 -4.24 11.35 -2.55
CA LEU A 155 -4.95 10.84 -1.39
C LEU A 155 -4.32 9.53 -0.89
N MET A 156 -4.08 8.58 -1.80
CA MET A 156 -3.44 7.30 -1.46
C MET A 156 -2.02 7.49 -0.95
N MET A 157 -1.24 8.37 -1.60
CA MET A 157 0.12 8.70 -1.17
C MET A 157 0.16 9.27 0.25
N VAL A 158 -0.70 10.24 0.59
CA VAL A 158 -0.71 10.82 1.94
C VAL A 158 -0.96 9.74 3.00
N HIS A 159 -1.96 8.88 2.79
CA HIS A 159 -2.31 7.86 3.76
C HIS A 159 -1.31 6.70 3.81
N ALA A 160 -0.71 6.32 2.68
CA ALA A 160 0.39 5.36 2.69
C ALA A 160 1.59 5.93 3.47
N LEU A 161 1.97 7.17 3.19
CA LEU A 161 3.12 7.80 3.85
C LEU A 161 2.90 8.08 5.35
N ASP A 162 1.66 8.05 5.85
CA ASP A 162 1.40 8.01 7.30
C ASP A 162 2.06 6.77 7.94
N PHE A 163 2.01 5.59 7.31
CA PHE A 163 2.68 4.39 7.84
C PHE A 163 4.20 4.52 7.84
N PHE A 164 4.75 5.12 6.78
CA PHE A 164 6.18 5.42 6.69
C PHE A 164 6.63 6.34 7.82
N VAL A 165 5.91 7.44 8.06
CA VAL A 165 6.26 8.40 9.12
C VAL A 165 6.11 7.80 10.52
N HIS A 166 5.00 7.09 10.79
CA HIS A 166 4.75 6.51 12.12
C HIS A 166 5.63 5.31 12.45
N SER A 167 6.18 4.62 11.45
CA SER A 167 7.17 3.55 11.66
C SER A 167 8.59 4.05 11.95
N GLY A 168 8.78 5.38 12.02
CA GLY A 168 10.04 6.02 12.37
C GLY A 168 11.07 6.05 11.23
N GLN A 169 10.69 5.56 10.05
CA GLN A 169 11.51 5.59 8.86
C GLN A 169 11.79 7.04 8.43
N LYS A 170 12.92 7.25 7.74
CA LYS A 170 13.35 8.59 7.33
C LYS A 170 13.69 8.68 5.86
N ASP A 171 14.08 7.59 5.25
CA ASP A 171 14.38 7.49 3.83
C ASP A 171 13.52 6.43 3.15
N MET A 172 13.17 6.69 1.90
CA MET A 172 12.38 5.79 1.06
C MET A 172 12.79 5.97 -0.40
N THR A 173 12.79 4.88 -1.17
CA THR A 173 12.99 4.94 -2.62
C THR A 173 11.73 4.53 -3.38
N VAL A 174 11.70 4.89 -4.66
CA VAL A 174 10.64 4.50 -5.61
C VAL A 174 11.21 4.41 -7.01
N SER A 175 10.73 3.45 -7.80
CA SER A 175 11.01 3.37 -9.24
C SER A 175 9.90 4.10 -10.01
N PRO A 176 10.18 5.25 -10.65
CA PRO A 176 9.15 6.03 -11.32
C PRO A 176 8.80 5.48 -12.71
N THR A 177 7.55 5.70 -13.11
CA THR A 177 7.12 5.69 -14.51
C THR A 177 6.85 7.13 -14.93
N ALA A 178 6.77 7.40 -16.25
CA ALA A 178 6.51 8.75 -16.75
C ALA A 178 5.23 9.38 -16.15
N GLU A 179 4.19 8.57 -15.91
CA GLU A 179 2.95 9.04 -15.29
C GLU A 179 3.09 9.29 -13.78
N SER A 180 3.79 8.41 -13.07
CA SER A 180 3.91 8.50 -11.62
C SER A 180 4.85 9.62 -11.16
N LEU A 181 5.75 10.11 -12.02
CA LEU A 181 6.57 11.31 -11.77
C LEU A 181 5.72 12.52 -11.34
N THR A 182 4.55 12.71 -11.94
CA THR A 182 3.63 13.82 -11.62
C THR A 182 3.10 13.76 -10.18
N VAL A 183 3.18 12.60 -9.54
CA VAL A 183 2.79 12.38 -8.15
C VAL A 183 4.03 12.42 -7.27
N TYR A 184 5.08 11.64 -7.57
CA TYR A 184 6.26 11.52 -6.71
C TYR A 184 7.00 12.85 -6.54
N ASN A 185 7.11 13.67 -7.59
CA ASN A 185 7.69 15.02 -7.52
C ASN A 185 7.00 15.93 -6.48
N LYS A 186 5.70 15.74 -6.23
CA LYS A 186 4.95 16.49 -5.19
C LYS A 186 5.34 16.04 -3.79
N PHE A 187 5.62 14.77 -3.59
CA PHE A 187 5.90 14.17 -2.28
C PHE A 187 7.40 14.19 -1.93
N ALA A 188 8.13 15.18 -2.45
CA ALA A 188 9.55 15.40 -2.20
C ALA A 188 10.46 14.22 -2.57
N PHE A 189 10.06 13.39 -3.55
CA PHE A 189 10.97 12.46 -4.18
C PHE A 189 11.87 13.21 -5.19
N TYR A 190 13.15 12.90 -5.16
CA TYR A 190 14.18 13.55 -5.96
C TYR A 190 15.24 12.54 -6.45
N PRO A 191 15.98 12.86 -7.53
CA PRO A 191 17.11 12.06 -8.00
C PRO A 191 18.23 11.92 -6.96
N PRO A 192 18.82 10.73 -6.75
CA PRO A 192 19.75 10.46 -5.64
C PRO A 192 21.11 11.19 -5.74
N GLU A 193 21.45 11.80 -6.87
CA GLU A 193 22.75 12.43 -7.13
C GLU A 193 22.98 13.78 -6.44
N PHE A 194 21.94 14.37 -5.82
CA PHE A 194 22.06 15.66 -5.17
C PHE A 194 22.69 15.57 -3.78
N ASP A 195 23.70 16.40 -3.53
CA ASP A 195 24.19 16.71 -2.18
C ASP A 195 23.24 17.69 -1.45
N ASP A 196 23.54 18.04 -0.19
CA ASP A 196 22.66 18.91 0.61
C ASP A 196 22.39 20.28 -0.04
N ASN A 197 23.40 20.86 -0.72
CA ASN A 197 23.26 22.14 -1.40
C ASN A 197 22.45 22.01 -2.70
N GLY A 198 22.74 20.96 -3.49
CA GLY A 198 22.01 20.61 -4.69
C GLY A 198 20.54 20.36 -4.40
N LEU A 199 20.23 19.67 -3.29
CA LEU A 199 18.88 19.36 -2.88
C LEU A 199 18.09 20.59 -2.45
N LYS A 200 18.75 21.53 -1.76
CA LYS A 200 18.15 22.84 -1.48
C LYS A 200 17.78 23.56 -2.78
N ASN A 201 18.72 23.68 -3.71
CA ASN A 201 18.48 24.32 -5.00
C ASN A 201 17.40 23.60 -5.83
N TRP A 202 17.32 22.27 -5.70
CA TRP A 202 16.28 21.45 -6.34
C TRP A 202 14.88 21.83 -5.84
N PHE A 203 14.71 21.94 -4.52
CA PHE A 203 13.41 22.27 -3.93
C PHE A 203 13.03 23.76 -4.00
N GLU A 204 13.98 24.65 -4.27
CA GLU A 204 13.70 26.06 -4.60
C GLU A 204 13.01 26.23 -5.97
N LYS A 205 13.16 25.26 -6.88
CA LYS A 205 12.45 25.25 -8.17
C LYS A 205 10.94 25.08 -7.98
N LYS A 206 10.17 25.48 -8.99
CA LYS A 206 8.74 25.15 -9.01
C LYS A 206 8.50 23.67 -9.28
N GLU A 207 7.33 23.18 -8.88
CA GLU A 207 6.92 21.79 -9.12
C GLU A 207 7.01 21.41 -10.61
N ASP A 208 6.48 22.26 -11.49
CA ASP A 208 6.49 22.02 -12.95
C ASP A 208 7.92 22.04 -13.51
N GLU A 209 8.80 22.93 -13.02
CA GLU A 209 10.20 23.00 -13.44
C GLU A 209 10.96 21.72 -13.08
N ARG A 210 10.74 21.18 -11.88
CA ARG A 210 11.33 19.88 -11.49
C ARG A 210 10.80 18.74 -12.35
N LEU A 211 9.50 18.74 -12.64
CA LEU A 211 8.86 17.72 -13.46
C LEU A 211 9.42 17.71 -14.88
N ASP A 212 9.57 18.89 -15.50
CA ASP A 212 10.15 19.03 -16.83
C ASP A 212 11.58 18.47 -16.87
N ILE A 213 12.40 18.73 -15.84
CA ILE A 213 13.75 18.15 -15.75
C ILE A 213 13.66 16.63 -15.64
N LEU A 214 12.84 16.09 -14.73
CA LEU A 214 12.70 14.63 -14.54
C LEU A 214 12.20 13.88 -15.78
N GLN A 215 11.42 14.54 -16.65
CA GLN A 215 10.96 13.95 -17.90
C GLN A 215 12.04 13.95 -18.99
N ASN A 216 12.89 14.97 -19.02
CA ASN A 216 13.99 15.07 -19.99
C ASN A 216 15.21 14.25 -19.56
N GLU A 217 15.43 14.12 -18.25
CA GLU A 217 16.52 13.40 -17.63
C GLU A 217 15.95 12.38 -16.61
N PRO A 218 15.41 11.24 -17.09
CA PRO A 218 14.79 10.25 -16.22
C PRO A 218 15.83 9.58 -15.32
N SER A 219 15.53 9.52 -14.02
CA SER A 219 16.28 8.70 -13.07
C SER A 219 15.66 7.30 -12.97
N GLU A 220 16.50 6.28 -12.84
CA GLU A 220 16.09 4.89 -12.62
C GLU A 220 15.25 4.74 -11.34
N PHE A 221 15.62 5.49 -10.30
CA PHE A 221 14.85 5.59 -9.07
C PHE A 221 14.91 7.00 -8.49
N LEU A 222 13.92 7.33 -7.65
CA LEU A 222 13.91 8.54 -6.84
C LEU A 222 14.03 8.18 -5.38
N MET A 223 14.53 9.13 -4.59
CA MET A 223 14.71 9.02 -3.16
C MET A 223 13.94 10.14 -2.46
N MET A 224 13.42 9.86 -1.28
CA MET A 224 12.95 10.84 -0.31
C MET A 224 13.79 10.65 0.96
N ASP A 225 14.32 11.72 1.53
CA ASP A 225 15.06 11.70 2.80
C ASP A 225 14.60 12.82 3.75
N LEU A 226 13.74 12.46 4.69
CA LEU A 226 13.19 13.37 5.69
C LEU A 226 14.19 13.80 6.78
N ARG A 227 15.42 13.27 6.79
CA ARG A 227 16.51 13.81 7.61
C ARG A 227 16.91 15.19 7.09
N ASN A 228 16.96 15.35 5.77
CA ASN A 228 17.29 16.62 5.13
C ASN A 228 16.15 17.65 5.36
N PRO A 229 16.45 18.87 5.86
CA PRO A 229 15.45 19.88 6.13
C PRO A 229 14.63 20.30 4.90
N SER A 230 15.26 20.53 3.75
CA SER A 230 14.60 20.97 2.52
C SER A 230 13.61 19.93 2.00
N CYS A 231 13.99 18.65 2.06
CA CYS A 231 13.09 17.54 1.72
C CYS A 231 11.90 17.46 2.69
N ARG A 232 12.16 17.53 4.00
CA ARG A 232 11.13 17.47 5.03
C ARG A 232 10.13 18.62 4.93
N GLU A 233 10.61 19.84 4.68
CA GLU A 233 9.76 21.02 4.50
C GLU A 233 8.86 20.90 3.26
N THR A 234 9.43 20.45 2.13
CA THR A 234 8.68 20.21 0.89
C THR A 234 7.62 19.13 1.09
N PHE A 235 7.98 18.01 1.71
CA PHE A 235 7.06 16.92 2.03
C PHE A 235 5.89 17.40 2.90
N GLU A 236 6.16 18.09 4.01
CA GLU A 236 5.12 18.58 4.92
C GLU A 236 4.23 19.64 4.26
N PHE A 237 4.80 20.53 3.44
CA PHE A 237 4.04 21.50 2.66
C PHE A 237 3.06 20.83 1.70
N HIS A 238 3.54 19.89 0.88
CA HIS A 238 2.70 19.21 -0.09
C HIS A 238 1.67 18.28 0.55
N ARG A 239 2.03 17.58 1.64
CA ARG A 239 1.08 16.76 2.40
C ARG A 239 -0.09 17.61 2.91
N LYS A 240 0.18 18.78 3.51
CA LYS A 240 -0.86 19.73 3.95
C LYS A 240 -1.70 20.24 2.78
N LYS A 241 -1.07 20.64 1.68
CA LYS A 241 -1.75 21.09 0.45
C LYS A 241 -2.64 20.01 -0.14
N ALA A 242 -2.20 18.75 -0.17
CA ALA A 242 -2.96 17.63 -0.71
C ALA A 242 -4.22 17.37 0.11
N VAL A 243 -4.10 17.29 1.45
CA VAL A 243 -5.23 17.04 2.36
C VAL A 243 -6.36 18.07 2.20
N GLN A 244 -6.02 19.33 1.96
CA GLN A 244 -7.01 20.41 1.74
C GLN A 244 -7.83 20.22 0.46
N ASN A 245 -7.34 19.44 -0.49
CA ASN A 245 -7.92 19.26 -1.82
C ASN A 245 -8.38 17.81 -2.06
N PHE A 246 -8.55 17.02 -1.00
CA PHE A 246 -9.07 15.66 -1.15
C PHE A 246 -10.50 15.68 -1.67
N VAL A 247 -10.76 14.81 -2.65
CA VAL A 247 -12.12 14.42 -2.98
C VAL A 247 -12.78 13.79 -1.76
N LYS A 248 -14.12 13.84 -1.70
CA LYS A 248 -14.84 13.20 -0.60
C LYS A 248 -14.61 11.67 -0.63
N PHE A 249 -14.24 11.12 0.52
CA PHE A 249 -13.94 9.70 0.69
C PHE A 249 -14.19 9.27 2.14
N ASP A 250 -14.28 7.97 2.35
CA ASP A 250 -14.28 7.35 3.66
C ASP A 250 -13.01 6.50 3.85
N ILE A 251 -12.58 6.34 5.12
CA ILE A 251 -11.52 5.41 5.52
C ILE A 251 -12.19 4.28 6.30
N SER A 252 -11.89 3.03 5.96
CA SER A 252 -12.45 1.90 6.69
C SER A 252 -12.09 1.96 8.18
N PRO A 253 -12.95 1.46 9.09
CA PRO A 253 -12.67 1.48 10.52
C PRO A 253 -11.34 0.82 10.89
N LEU A 254 -11.04 -0.33 10.25
CA LEU A 254 -9.79 -1.07 10.48
C LEU A 254 -8.57 -0.25 10.09
N LEU A 255 -8.60 0.41 8.93
CA LEU A 255 -7.48 1.23 8.46
C LEU A 255 -7.29 2.48 9.33
N LYS A 256 -8.38 3.10 9.78
CA LYS A 256 -8.33 4.35 10.56
C LYS A 256 -7.53 4.22 11.85
N ASP A 257 -7.60 3.07 12.52
CA ASP A 257 -6.87 2.80 13.76
C ASP A 257 -5.38 2.54 13.49
N ASP A 258 -5.07 1.91 12.36
CA ASP A 258 -3.71 1.52 12.02
C ASP A 258 -2.86 2.67 11.47
N LEU A 259 -3.46 3.65 10.78
CA LEU A 259 -2.75 4.81 10.19
C LEU A 259 -1.86 5.59 11.18
N LYS A 260 -2.10 5.45 12.49
CA LYS A 260 -1.37 6.14 13.57
C LYS A 260 -0.43 5.21 14.35
N THR A 261 -0.28 3.96 13.92
CA THR A 261 0.46 2.93 14.65
C THR A 261 1.75 2.58 13.89
N ASP A 262 2.85 2.33 14.60
CA ASP A 262 4.06 1.74 14.00
C ASP A 262 3.72 0.32 13.50
N VAL A 263 3.89 0.08 12.20
CA VAL A 263 3.61 -1.21 11.54
C VAL A 263 4.37 -2.38 12.17
N PHE A 264 5.56 -2.14 12.73
CA PHE A 264 6.37 -3.17 13.37
C PHE A 264 5.86 -3.53 14.78
N GLU A 265 4.94 -2.74 15.32
CA GLU A 265 4.34 -2.90 16.64
C GLU A 265 2.91 -3.48 16.59
N TRP A 266 2.34 -3.67 15.39
CA TRP A 266 0.97 -4.21 15.23
C TRP A 266 0.71 -5.50 16.00
N ARG A 267 1.68 -6.41 16.06
CA ARG A 267 1.54 -7.69 16.79
C ARG A 267 1.65 -7.55 18.31
N LYS A 268 2.20 -6.47 18.84
CA LYS A 268 2.38 -6.29 20.30
C LYS A 268 1.10 -5.86 21.02
N LYS A 269 0.07 -5.41 20.29
CA LYS A 269 -1.25 -5.07 20.87
C LYS A 269 -2.08 -6.30 21.28
N ALA A 270 -1.67 -7.52 20.94
CA ALA A 270 -2.38 -8.76 21.29
C ALA A 270 -1.66 -9.55 22.41
N THR A 271 -1.58 -9.01 23.63
CA THR A 271 -1.19 -9.83 24.80
C THR A 271 -1.73 -9.29 26.14
N THR A 272 -3.04 -9.07 26.22
CA THR A 272 -3.79 -9.41 27.44
C THR A 272 -5.23 -9.69 27.03
N PRO A 273 -5.78 -10.90 27.26
CA PRO A 273 -7.23 -11.02 27.35
C PRO A 273 -7.69 -10.02 28.41
N PRO A 274 -8.85 -9.36 28.28
CA PRO A 274 -9.43 -8.71 29.44
C PRO A 274 -9.59 -9.81 30.49
N SER A 275 -8.85 -9.67 31.59
CA SER A 275 -9.05 -10.49 32.78
C SER A 275 -10.53 -10.39 33.13
N LEU A 276 -11.28 -11.48 32.98
CA LEU A 276 -12.65 -11.60 33.48
C LEU A 276 -12.71 -11.62 35.02
N ALA A 277 -11.61 -11.40 35.74
CA ALA A 277 -11.63 -11.13 37.16
C ALA A 277 -11.86 -9.62 37.39
N ASN A 278 -13.08 -9.30 37.84
CA ASN A 278 -13.56 -8.04 38.44
C ASN A 278 -14.70 -7.34 37.68
N ASN A 279 -15.66 -8.10 37.16
CA ASN A 279 -17.05 -7.62 37.12
C ASN A 279 -17.89 -8.45 38.09
N ASP A 280 -18.10 -7.87 39.27
CA ASP A 280 -19.27 -8.13 40.10
C ASP A 280 -20.53 -7.87 39.26
N LEU A 281 -21.08 -8.94 38.69
CA LEU A 281 -22.44 -8.98 38.17
C LEU A 281 -23.04 -10.30 38.65
N GLY A 282 -23.55 -10.24 39.87
CA GLY A 282 -24.48 -11.24 40.36
C GLY A 282 -25.73 -11.28 39.47
N VAL A 283 -26.16 -12.50 39.13
CA VAL A 283 -27.46 -13.08 39.49
C VAL A 283 -27.50 -14.46 38.82
N LEU A 284 -27.26 -15.50 39.61
CA LEU A 284 -27.47 -16.89 39.22
C LEU A 284 -28.97 -17.18 39.24
N SER A 285 -29.58 -17.35 38.07
CA SER A 285 -30.90 -17.96 37.94
C SER A 285 -30.80 -19.47 38.18
N ILE A 286 -31.21 -19.87 39.38
CA ILE A 286 -31.99 -21.07 39.74
C ILE A 286 -31.81 -22.28 38.80
N LEU A 287 -31.12 -23.30 39.29
CA LEU A 287 -31.46 -24.69 39.00
C LEU A 287 -31.72 -25.38 40.34
N ASP A 288 -33.01 -25.64 40.57
CA ASP A 288 -33.55 -26.34 41.71
C ASP A 288 -33.17 -27.84 41.72
N ASP A 289 -32.91 -28.30 42.94
CA ASP A 289 -33.26 -29.59 43.53
C ASP A 289 -33.03 -30.90 42.75
N LYS A 290 -32.09 -31.70 43.30
CA LYS A 290 -32.46 -33.01 43.86
C LYS A 290 -31.40 -33.61 44.81
N LYS A 291 -31.80 -33.64 46.09
CA LYS A 291 -31.78 -34.78 47.03
C LYS A 291 -30.45 -35.32 47.61
N LYS A 292 -30.37 -35.05 48.93
CA LYS A 292 -30.27 -35.98 50.08
C LYS A 292 -28.89 -36.22 50.75
N ARG A 293 -28.77 -35.54 51.90
CA ARG A 293 -28.02 -35.79 53.15
C ARG A 293 -27.83 -37.26 53.55
N LYS A 294 -26.70 -37.57 54.21
CA LYS A 294 -26.65 -38.07 55.61
C LYS A 294 -25.26 -37.94 56.25
N ALA A 295 -25.26 -37.80 57.57
CA ALA A 295 -24.18 -37.38 58.46
C ALA A 295 -23.39 -38.55 59.12
N GLU A 296 -22.14 -38.21 59.51
CA GLU A 296 -21.27 -38.58 60.66
C GLU A 296 -21.24 -39.97 61.35
N LYS A 297 -20.06 -40.19 62.00
CA LYS A 297 -19.63 -41.13 63.08
C LYS A 297 -18.87 -42.40 62.62
N ILE A 298 -17.79 -42.91 63.24
CA ILE A 298 -17.12 -42.76 64.56
C ILE A 298 -15.66 -43.33 64.43
N GLU A 299 -14.74 -42.86 65.27
CA GLU A 299 -13.38 -43.43 65.54
C GLU A 299 -13.41 -44.84 66.18
N GLN A 300 -12.39 -45.68 65.95
CA GLN A 300 -11.64 -46.29 67.07
C GLN A 300 -10.39 -47.07 66.62
N GLU A 301 -9.43 -47.07 67.54
CA GLU A 301 -8.05 -47.52 67.54
C GLU A 301 -7.85 -49.04 67.41
N SER A 302 -6.65 -49.45 66.96
CA SER A 302 -5.83 -50.48 67.62
C SER A 302 -4.47 -50.66 66.92
N PHE A 303 -3.39 -50.31 67.61
CA PHE A 303 -2.08 -50.98 67.50
C PHE A 303 -2.09 -52.17 68.48
N PRO A 304 -1.31 -53.23 68.26
CA PRO A 304 0.04 -53.26 68.85
C PRO A 304 1.13 -54.02 68.06
N ASP A 305 2.39 -53.63 68.33
CA ASP A 305 3.60 -54.44 68.62
C ASP A 305 4.00 -55.60 67.67
N GLN A 306 5.28 -55.93 67.41
CA GLN A 306 6.60 -55.49 67.84
C GLN A 306 7.63 -56.24 66.97
N ASP A 307 8.90 -55.86 67.13
CA ASP A 307 10.08 -56.73 67.12
C ASP A 307 10.98 -56.95 65.88
N ASN A 308 12.19 -56.42 66.06
CA ASN A 308 13.51 -57.04 65.87
C ASN A 308 14.28 -56.91 64.54
N ASN A 309 15.11 -55.86 64.54
CA ASN A 309 16.52 -55.76 64.09
C ASN A 309 17.35 -57.08 64.33
N PRO A 310 18.61 -57.30 63.85
CA PRO A 310 19.58 -56.34 63.27
C PRO A 310 20.62 -56.86 62.21
N LEU A 311 21.50 -55.93 61.76
CA LEU A 311 22.97 -56.05 61.52
C LEU A 311 23.59 -56.86 60.34
N ASN A 312 24.44 -56.11 59.61
CA ASN A 312 25.82 -56.36 59.16
C ASN A 312 26.20 -57.17 57.90
N ASN A 313 27.01 -56.47 57.09
CA ASN A 313 28.24 -56.85 56.38
C ASN A 313 28.26 -58.04 55.41
N SER A 314 28.58 -57.72 54.14
CA SER A 314 29.80 -58.19 53.45
C SER A 314 30.13 -57.24 52.30
#